data_AF-A0A3A1Y1A1-F1
#
_entry.id   AF-A0A3A1Y1A1-F1
#
_cell.length_a   1.000
_cell.length_b   1.000
_cell.length_c   1.000
_cell.angle_alpha   90.00
_cell.angle_beta   90.00
_cell.angle_gamma   90.00
#
_symmetry.space_group_name_H-M   'P 1'
#
loop_
_entity.id
_entity.type
_entity.pdbx_description
1 polymer ?
#
loop_
_entity_poly.entity_id
_entity_poly.type
_entity_poly.pdbx_seq_one_letter_code
_entity_poly.pdbx_strand_id
1 'polypeptide(L)'
;MLNKKAIAAFAAGATLLSGFAFAAPAMADVNVPDCPANKADWNLKSKNESIAALAKKAWDDAKAEVPAVPQEPQEPSKAEVKALYVADGNDGKLKMVTPLPNGTKPEDAAAAQAYVNQKNKYVGDKATYDAKLAAANDAHAQYLKALDNVNNCSNPDPTEDQIKRALINKVRLAKMNLDNKDDELAVAKNKFNDAYKALVAALAEFNARVNAFNDAQEKLNAFLTSGTNDSATETRLRDAVDRAKAHLVRAMNALDKATADYNAALAAAKAAVKAYNEALALYKAVYNEAVAAGVNPSLLPPVVTSDPLAPTFPAVPGLKHAYASAMSGKFGKEVQAAAKQGQ
;
A
#
# COMPACT_ATOMS: atom_id res chain seq x y z
N MET A 1 20.08 10.47 25.07
CA MET A 1 18.73 10.57 25.63
C MET A 1 17.84 11.26 24.61
N LEU A 2 17.04 10.49 23.87
CA LEU A 2 16.15 11.06 22.84
C LEU A 2 15.00 11.79 23.55
N ASN A 3 14.76 13.03 23.14
CA ASN A 3 13.72 13.89 23.70
C ASN A 3 12.34 13.24 23.47
N LYS A 4 11.47 13.21 24.48
CA LYS A 4 10.17 12.51 24.48
C LYS A 4 9.29 12.80 23.25
N LYS A 5 9.51 13.93 22.57
CA LYS A 5 8.83 14.33 21.33
C LYS A 5 9.21 13.48 20.10
N ALA A 6 10.43 12.93 20.04
CA ALA A 6 10.85 12.04 18.95
C ALA A 6 10.19 10.65 19.06
N ILE A 7 9.92 10.20 20.28
CA ILE A 7 9.23 8.92 20.55
C ILE A 7 7.75 9.01 20.15
N ALA A 8 7.10 10.17 20.35
CA ALA A 8 5.71 10.39 19.91
C ALA A 8 5.56 10.40 18.37
N ALA A 9 6.53 10.97 17.64
CA ALA A 9 6.55 10.92 16.18
C ALA A 9 6.84 9.50 15.64
N PHE A 10 7.64 8.71 16.37
CA PHE A 10 7.96 7.33 16.00
C PHE A 10 6.80 6.35 16.32
N ALA A 11 6.05 6.58 17.41
CA ALA A 11 4.82 5.83 17.73
C ALA A 11 3.65 6.17 16.78
N ALA A 12 3.59 7.40 16.27
CA ALA A 12 2.70 7.76 15.16
C ALA A 12 3.17 7.18 13.80
N GLY A 13 4.45 6.81 13.66
CA GLY A 13 5.02 6.19 12.46
C GLY A 13 4.81 4.68 12.33
N ALA A 14 4.42 4.00 13.42
CA ALA A 14 4.07 2.57 13.40
C ALA A 14 2.61 2.32 12.93
N THR A 15 1.86 3.38 12.61
CA THR A 15 0.57 3.34 11.90
C THR A 15 0.77 3.70 10.43
N LEU A 16 1.70 3.02 9.75
CA LEU A 16 1.70 2.91 8.29
C LEU A 16 0.66 1.86 7.86
N LEU A 17 -0.60 2.16 8.13
CA LEU A 17 -1.77 1.50 7.55
C LEU A 17 -2.91 2.52 7.59
N SER A 18 -3.39 2.85 6.38
CA SER A 18 -4.49 3.76 6.06
C SER A 18 -4.27 5.24 6.39
N GLY A 19 -4.03 6.02 5.34
CA GLY A 19 -3.93 7.46 5.41
C GLY A 19 -5.20 8.10 5.98
N PHE A 20 -5.01 8.97 6.95
CA PHE A 20 -5.79 10.19 7.07
C PHE A 20 -4.81 11.32 7.27
N ALA A 21 -4.64 12.10 6.20
CA ALA A 21 -4.03 13.40 6.27
C ALA A 21 -4.80 14.22 7.32
N PHE A 22 -4.15 14.59 8.42
CA PHE A 22 -4.61 15.71 9.23
C PHE A 22 -4.25 17.00 8.48
N ALA A 23 -4.98 17.25 7.39
CA ALA A 23 -5.24 18.61 6.96
C ALA A 23 -6.02 19.25 8.11
N ALA A 24 -5.47 20.29 8.74
CA ALA A 24 -6.17 21.05 9.77
C ALA A 24 -7.45 21.64 9.13
N PRO A 25 -8.66 21.20 9.49
CA PRO A 25 -9.86 21.85 9.02
C PRO A 25 -10.10 23.07 9.91
N ALA A 26 -10.49 24.17 9.29
CA ALA A 26 -11.14 25.27 10.00
C ALA A 26 -12.32 24.71 10.81
N MET A 27 -12.30 24.88 12.13
CA MET A 27 -13.43 24.80 13.07
C MET A 27 -14.50 23.74 12.72
N ALA A 28 -14.12 22.48 12.52
CA ALA A 28 -15.05 21.36 12.50
C ALA A 28 -15.20 20.83 13.94
N ASP A 29 -16.43 20.57 14.37
CA ASP A 29 -16.76 20.02 15.69
C ASP A 29 -15.80 18.88 16.07
N VAL A 30 -15.17 19.00 17.25
CA VAL A 30 -14.32 17.93 17.78
C VAL A 30 -15.22 16.74 18.11
N ASN A 31 -15.32 15.78 17.19
CA ASN A 31 -16.08 14.56 17.41
C ASN A 31 -15.30 13.62 18.34
N VAL A 32 -15.68 13.61 19.62
CA VAL A 32 -15.09 12.72 20.62
C VAL A 32 -15.78 11.36 20.55
N PRO A 33 -15.06 10.29 20.17
CA PRO A 33 -15.66 8.96 20.05
C PRO A 33 -16.17 8.47 21.41
N ASP A 34 -17.22 7.65 21.37
CA ASP A 34 -17.65 6.91 22.55
C ASP A 34 -16.59 5.87 22.95
N CYS A 35 -16.52 5.58 24.26
CA CYS A 35 -15.71 4.50 24.78
C CYS A 35 -16.20 3.16 24.22
N PRO A 36 -15.38 2.41 23.45
CA PRO A 36 -15.79 1.12 22.92
C PRO A 36 -16.01 0.11 24.06
N ALA A 37 -17.03 -0.75 23.92
CA ALA A 37 -17.31 -1.80 24.90
C ALA A 37 -16.16 -2.82 25.02
N ASN A 38 -15.48 -3.10 23.91
CA ASN A 38 -14.37 -4.04 23.87
C ASN A 38 -13.03 -3.33 24.05
N LYS A 39 -12.24 -3.79 25.02
CA LYS A 39 -10.90 -3.24 25.31
C LYS A 39 -9.90 -3.35 24.15
N ALA A 40 -10.09 -4.34 23.27
CA ALA A 40 -9.26 -4.51 22.07
C ALA A 40 -9.41 -3.33 21.08
N ASP A 41 -10.56 -2.65 21.11
CA ASP A 41 -10.86 -1.52 20.22
C ASP A 41 -10.50 -0.17 20.84
N TRP A 42 -9.99 -0.16 22.08
CA TRP A 42 -9.58 1.08 22.73
C TRP A 42 -8.37 1.70 22.05
N ASN A 43 -8.45 3.01 21.83
CA ASN A 43 -7.34 3.80 21.33
C ASN A 43 -6.14 3.74 22.28
N LEU A 44 -4.94 4.01 21.75
CA LEU A 44 -3.78 4.29 22.55
C LEU A 44 -3.98 5.56 23.39
N LYS A 45 -3.41 5.59 24.59
CA LYS A 45 -3.50 6.71 25.52
C LYS A 45 -3.06 8.03 24.88
N SER A 46 -1.90 8.06 24.21
CA SER A 46 -1.41 9.25 23.49
C SER A 46 -2.39 9.82 22.45
N LYS A 47 -3.16 8.96 21.78
CA LYS A 47 -4.20 9.37 20.82
C LYS A 47 -5.37 10.04 21.53
N ASN A 48 -5.86 9.44 22.61
CA ASN A 48 -6.93 10.06 23.41
C ASN A 48 -6.46 11.36 24.08
N GLU A 49 -5.20 11.45 24.53
CA GLU A 49 -4.62 12.69 25.07
C GLU A 49 -4.61 13.82 24.02
N SER A 50 -4.33 13.49 22.76
CA SER A 50 -4.37 14.44 21.65
C SER A 50 -5.79 14.94 21.36
N ILE A 51 -6.78 14.04 21.39
CA ILE A 51 -8.21 14.40 21.25
C ILE A 51 -8.64 15.30 22.41
N ALA A 52 -8.25 14.97 23.65
CA ALA A 52 -8.56 15.78 24.82
C ALA A 52 -7.95 17.19 24.74
N ALA A 53 -6.71 17.31 24.23
CA ALA A 53 -6.08 18.62 24.01
C ALA A 53 -6.83 19.47 22.97
N LEU A 54 -7.29 18.86 21.87
CA LEU A 54 -8.11 19.55 20.86
C LEU A 54 -9.47 19.97 21.43
N ALA A 55 -10.15 19.07 22.15
CA ALA A 55 -11.43 19.38 22.79
C ALA A 55 -11.29 20.49 23.84
N LYS A 56 -10.20 20.48 24.63
CA LYS A 56 -9.90 21.55 25.58
C LYS A 56 -9.75 22.90 24.87
N LYS A 57 -9.01 22.93 23.76
CA LYS A 57 -8.83 24.15 22.98
C LYS A 57 -10.17 24.66 22.44
N ALA A 58 -11.00 23.78 21.88
CA ALA A 58 -12.34 24.15 21.41
C ALA A 58 -13.21 24.74 22.53
N TRP A 59 -13.14 24.17 23.74
CA TRP A 59 -13.81 24.72 24.91
C TRP A 59 -13.26 26.10 25.32
N ASP A 60 -11.93 26.26 25.40
CA ASP A 60 -11.30 27.53 25.74
C ASP A 60 -11.70 28.63 24.74
N ASP A 61 -11.71 28.31 23.44
CA ASP A 61 -12.10 29.22 22.35
C ASP A 61 -13.60 29.58 22.47
N ALA A 62 -14.50 28.59 22.61
CA ALA A 62 -15.94 28.84 22.75
C ALA A 62 -16.28 29.65 24.00
N LYS A 63 -15.58 29.40 25.11
CA LYS A 63 -15.72 30.16 26.36
C LYS A 63 -15.28 31.61 26.19
N ALA A 64 -14.22 31.88 25.44
CA ALA A 64 -13.74 33.23 25.17
C ALA A 64 -14.71 34.06 24.30
N GLU A 65 -15.54 33.39 23.49
CA GLU A 65 -16.57 34.03 22.67
C GLU A 65 -17.86 34.37 23.44
N VAL A 66 -18.03 33.91 24.69
CA VAL A 66 -19.22 34.23 25.49
C VAL A 66 -19.19 35.71 25.87
N PRO A 67 -20.16 36.53 25.44
CA PRO A 67 -20.18 37.95 25.77
C PRO A 67 -20.48 38.17 27.26
N ALA A 68 -20.27 39.40 27.73
CA ALA A 68 -20.71 39.78 29.08
C ALA A 68 -22.22 39.61 29.22
N VAL A 69 -22.67 39.24 30.42
CA VAL A 69 -24.10 39.05 30.73
C VAL A 69 -24.87 40.34 30.43
N PRO A 70 -25.84 40.32 29.49
CA PRO A 70 -26.64 41.50 29.17
C PRO A 70 -27.43 41.97 30.39
N GLN A 71 -27.46 43.28 30.61
CA GLN A 71 -28.24 43.89 31.69
C GLN A 71 -29.62 44.25 31.17
N GLU A 72 -30.65 43.83 31.89
CA GLU A 72 -32.02 44.19 31.56
C GLU A 72 -32.24 45.68 31.85
N PRO A 73 -32.76 46.47 30.88
CA PRO A 73 -33.01 47.88 31.13
C PRO A 73 -34.12 48.04 32.17
N GLN A 74 -33.93 49.00 33.07
CA GLN A 74 -34.91 49.34 34.08
C GLN A 74 -36.19 49.89 33.42
N GLU A 75 -37.33 49.33 33.80
CA GLU A 75 -38.63 49.80 33.30
C GLU A 75 -38.94 51.23 33.80
N PRO A 76 -39.50 52.12 32.95
CA PRO A 76 -39.91 53.45 33.37
C PRO A 76 -40.89 53.40 34.56
N SER A 77 -40.74 54.26 35.55
CA SER A 77 -41.62 54.30 36.72
C SER A 77 -42.95 55.02 36.48
N LYS A 78 -42.98 55.97 35.53
CA LYS A 78 -44.17 56.77 35.19
C LYS A 78 -45.21 55.95 34.42
N ALA A 79 -46.46 55.95 34.89
CA ALA A 79 -47.56 55.22 34.24
C ALA A 79 -47.86 55.76 32.83
N GLU A 80 -47.74 57.08 32.63
CA GLU A 80 -47.95 57.73 31.34
C GLU A 80 -46.96 57.24 30.28
N VAL A 81 -45.70 56.96 30.67
CA VAL A 81 -44.67 56.41 29.78
C VAL A 81 -44.95 54.94 29.47
N LYS A 82 -45.38 54.16 30.46
CA LYS A 82 -45.74 52.74 30.28
C LYS A 82 -46.89 52.53 29.30
N ALA A 83 -47.85 53.45 29.27
CA ALA A 83 -49.00 53.39 28.37
C ALA A 83 -48.65 53.58 26.88
N LEU A 84 -47.41 54.00 26.56
CA LEU A 84 -46.99 54.34 25.19
C LEU A 84 -46.33 53.18 24.44
N TYR A 85 -46.13 52.02 25.08
CA TYR A 85 -45.57 50.83 24.44
C TYR A 85 -46.38 49.58 24.78
N VAL A 86 -46.33 48.59 23.89
CA VAL A 86 -46.97 47.29 24.03
C VAL A 86 -46.04 46.19 23.54
N ALA A 87 -46.34 44.93 23.87
CA ALA A 87 -45.66 43.79 23.27
C ALA A 87 -45.80 43.82 21.74
N ASP A 88 -44.71 43.54 21.02
CA ASP A 88 -44.73 43.53 19.56
C ASP A 88 -45.30 42.21 18.98
N GLY A 89 -45.42 41.17 19.82
CA GLY A 89 -45.86 39.82 19.45
C GLY A 89 -44.70 38.82 19.31
N ASN A 90 -43.45 39.28 19.38
CA ASN A 90 -42.24 38.46 19.45
C ASN A 90 -41.78 38.33 20.91
N ASP A 91 -41.19 37.19 21.27
CA ASP A 91 -40.80 36.86 22.64
C ASP A 91 -39.99 37.99 23.32
N GLY A 92 -40.67 38.73 24.19
CA GLY A 92 -40.09 39.78 25.03
C GLY A 92 -39.79 41.12 24.37
N LYS A 93 -40.08 41.31 23.07
CA LYS A 93 -39.88 42.59 22.37
C LYS A 93 -41.08 43.52 22.50
N LEU A 94 -40.81 44.82 22.37
CA LEU A 94 -41.77 45.90 22.51
C LEU A 94 -41.86 46.72 21.22
N LYS A 95 -43.01 47.36 21.02
CA LYS A 95 -43.24 48.40 20.01
C LYS A 95 -44.00 49.57 20.61
N MET A 96 -43.84 50.75 20.01
CA MET A 96 -44.63 51.91 20.37
C MET A 96 -46.11 51.72 19.99
N VAL A 97 -47.00 52.29 20.79
CA VAL A 97 -48.42 52.41 20.43
C VAL A 97 -48.58 53.43 19.30
N THR A 98 -49.31 53.06 18.25
CA THR A 98 -49.56 53.91 17.09
C THR A 98 -51.04 53.87 16.68
N PRO A 99 -51.73 55.02 16.55
CA PRO A 99 -51.24 56.38 16.83
C PRO A 99 -51.01 56.60 18.34
N LEU A 100 -50.14 57.56 18.69
CA LEU A 100 -49.94 57.94 20.10
C LEU A 100 -51.23 58.55 20.67
N PRO A 101 -51.52 58.36 21.98
CA PRO A 101 -52.66 59.00 22.63
C PRO A 101 -52.62 60.53 22.53
N ASN A 102 -53.79 61.16 22.35
CA ASN A 102 -53.90 62.63 22.32
C ASN A 102 -53.42 63.25 23.64
N GLY A 103 -52.60 64.30 23.55
CA GLY A 103 -52.02 64.98 24.72
C GLY A 103 -50.71 64.36 25.25
N THR A 104 -50.15 63.36 24.55
CA THR A 104 -48.83 62.79 24.90
C THR A 104 -47.74 63.86 24.90
N LYS A 105 -46.99 63.96 26.00
CA LYS A 105 -45.87 64.89 26.11
C LYS A 105 -44.64 64.37 25.33
N PRO A 106 -43.90 65.23 24.61
CA PRO A 106 -42.72 64.82 23.85
C PRO A 106 -41.67 64.07 24.69
N GLU A 107 -41.45 64.47 25.95
CA GLU A 107 -40.49 63.84 26.86
C GLU A 107 -40.88 62.41 27.25
N ASP A 108 -42.18 62.15 27.44
CA ASP A 108 -42.68 60.83 27.81
C ASP A 108 -42.64 59.88 26.60
N ALA A 109 -42.93 60.38 25.39
CA ALA A 109 -42.75 59.63 24.14
C ALA A 109 -41.27 59.30 23.88
N ALA A 110 -40.34 60.23 24.12
CA ALA A 110 -38.91 59.99 23.99
C ALA A 110 -38.40 58.95 24.99
N ALA A 111 -38.85 59.01 26.25
CA ALA A 111 -38.51 58.03 27.27
C ALA A 111 -39.01 56.62 26.94
N ALA A 112 -40.26 56.50 26.46
CA ALA A 112 -40.84 55.24 26.02
C ALA A 112 -40.05 54.65 24.83
N GLN A 113 -39.74 55.47 23.83
CA GLN A 113 -38.96 55.03 22.66
C GLN A 113 -37.55 54.57 23.06
N ALA A 114 -36.89 55.29 23.96
CA ALA A 114 -35.58 54.90 24.48
C ALA A 114 -35.64 53.54 25.20
N TYR A 115 -36.65 53.34 26.05
CA TYR A 115 -36.85 52.06 26.73
C TYR A 115 -37.14 50.92 25.76
N VAL A 116 -38.04 51.11 24.78
CA VAL A 116 -38.33 50.10 23.73
C VAL A 116 -37.05 49.71 22.99
N ASN A 117 -36.22 50.67 22.60
CA ASN A 117 -34.96 50.41 21.90
C ASN A 117 -33.98 49.61 22.77
N GLN A 118 -33.82 50.00 24.05
CA GLN A 118 -32.94 49.30 25.00
C GLN A 118 -33.44 47.89 25.28
N LYS A 119 -34.75 47.71 25.47
CA LYS A 119 -35.37 46.40 25.74
C LYS A 119 -35.22 45.46 24.56
N ASN A 120 -35.48 45.95 23.35
CA ASN A 120 -35.32 45.14 22.13
C ASN A 120 -33.85 44.78 21.88
N LYS A 121 -32.91 45.67 22.20
CA LYS A 121 -31.48 45.37 22.17
C LYS A 121 -31.11 44.29 23.20
N TYR A 122 -31.58 44.42 24.45
CA TYR A 122 -31.36 43.41 25.49
C TYR A 122 -31.87 42.03 25.08
N VAL A 123 -33.06 41.91 24.48
CA VAL A 123 -33.60 40.62 24.01
C VAL A 123 -32.66 39.99 22.97
N GLY A 124 -32.14 40.76 22.02
CA GLY A 124 -31.18 40.27 21.02
C GLY A 124 -29.82 39.88 21.61
N ASP A 125 -29.28 40.72 22.49
CA ASP A 125 -28.02 40.45 23.20
C ASP A 125 -28.16 39.19 24.08
N LYS A 126 -29.29 39.02 24.78
CA LYS A 126 -29.56 37.86 25.63
C LYS A 126 -29.67 36.56 24.83
N ALA A 127 -30.37 36.58 23.70
CA ALA A 127 -30.43 35.41 22.82
C ALA A 127 -29.03 35.00 22.31
N THR A 128 -28.19 35.98 21.99
CA THR A 128 -26.80 35.73 21.56
C THR A 128 -25.95 35.18 22.71
N TYR A 129 -26.07 35.76 23.90
CA TYR A 129 -25.41 35.27 25.12
C TYR A 129 -25.79 33.82 25.42
N ASP A 130 -27.09 33.50 25.44
CA ASP A 130 -27.59 32.17 25.74
C ASP A 130 -27.09 31.14 24.72
N ALA A 131 -27.07 31.47 23.42
CA ALA A 131 -26.56 30.60 22.37
C ALA A 131 -25.05 30.33 22.51
N LYS A 132 -24.25 31.36 22.79
CA LYS A 132 -22.80 31.21 22.99
C LYS A 132 -22.48 30.45 24.27
N LEU A 133 -23.25 30.68 25.34
CA LEU A 133 -23.11 29.94 26.60
C LEU A 133 -23.45 28.45 26.40
N ALA A 134 -24.51 28.14 25.66
CA ALA A 134 -24.86 26.75 25.31
C ALA A 134 -23.73 26.07 24.54
N ALA A 135 -23.19 26.71 23.50
CA ALA A 135 -22.06 26.18 22.73
C ALA A 135 -20.81 25.94 23.59
N ALA A 136 -20.50 26.85 24.51
CA ALA A 136 -19.38 26.69 25.45
C ALA A 136 -19.60 25.51 26.42
N ASN A 137 -20.83 25.29 26.88
CA ASN A 137 -21.18 24.14 27.73
C ASN A 137 -21.10 22.82 26.97
N ASP A 138 -21.55 22.78 25.71
CA ASP A 138 -21.45 21.58 24.86
C ASP A 138 -19.98 21.22 24.58
N ALA A 139 -19.15 22.20 24.26
CA ALA A 139 -17.71 22.01 24.08
C ALA A 139 -17.03 21.52 25.38
N HIS A 140 -17.47 22.02 26.54
CA HIS A 140 -17.00 21.55 27.85
C HIS A 140 -17.37 20.08 28.08
N ALA A 141 -18.59 19.67 27.75
CA ALA A 141 -19.03 18.28 27.85
C ALA A 141 -18.20 17.35 26.96
N GLN A 142 -17.86 17.78 25.73
CA GLN A 142 -16.95 17.03 24.86
C GLN A 142 -15.55 16.92 25.45
N TYR A 143 -15.00 17.99 26.04
CA TYR A 143 -13.72 17.94 26.72
C TYR A 143 -13.71 16.95 27.90
N LEU A 144 -14.76 16.96 28.73
CA LEU A 144 -14.89 16.02 29.85
C LEU A 144 -14.98 14.57 29.37
N LYS A 145 -15.75 14.32 28.30
CA LYS A 145 -15.82 13.00 27.66
C LYS A 145 -14.45 12.55 27.13
N ALA A 146 -13.70 13.44 26.51
CA ALA A 146 -12.35 13.13 26.02
C ALA A 146 -11.38 12.82 27.17
N LEU A 147 -11.49 13.53 28.29
CA LEU A 147 -10.70 13.26 29.49
C LEU A 147 -11.06 11.92 30.14
N ASP A 148 -12.35 11.57 30.16
CA ASP A 148 -12.81 10.26 30.60
C ASP A 148 -12.21 9.14 29.75
N ASN A 149 -12.23 9.29 28.41
CA ASN A 149 -11.60 8.34 27.51
C ASN A 149 -10.09 8.16 27.78
N VAL A 150 -9.35 9.23 28.10
CA VAL A 150 -7.92 9.16 28.47
C VAL A 150 -7.71 8.31 29.73
N ASN A 151 -8.56 8.49 30.73
CA ASN A 151 -8.38 7.87 32.05
C ASN A 151 -8.94 6.45 32.13
N ASN A 152 -10.04 6.17 31.42
CA ASN A 152 -10.83 4.97 31.62
C ASN A 152 -10.94 4.06 30.38
N CYS A 153 -10.68 4.59 29.18
CA CYS A 153 -10.87 3.88 27.90
C CYS A 153 -9.68 4.00 26.96
N SER A 154 -8.48 3.80 27.52
CA SER A 154 -7.23 3.87 26.77
C SER A 154 -6.37 2.63 27.00
N ASN A 155 -5.80 2.12 25.92
CA ASN A 155 -4.71 1.15 26.01
C ASN A 155 -3.39 1.90 26.32
N PRO A 156 -2.51 1.33 27.16
CA PRO A 156 -1.21 1.94 27.39
C PRO A 156 -0.43 2.02 26.09
N ASP A 157 0.28 3.12 25.88
CA ASP A 157 1.23 3.22 24.78
C ASP A 157 2.31 2.14 24.92
N PRO A 158 2.75 1.53 23.81
CA PRO A 158 3.81 0.54 23.87
C PRO A 158 5.09 1.17 24.42
N THR A 159 5.77 0.46 25.32
CA THR A 159 7.05 0.92 25.87
C THR A 159 8.11 0.96 24.76
N GLU A 160 9.15 1.79 24.94
CA GLU A 160 10.28 1.85 24.00
C GLU A 160 10.88 0.45 23.74
N ASP A 161 10.97 -0.36 24.79
CA ASP A 161 11.45 -1.74 24.75
C ASP A 161 10.51 -2.67 23.96
N GLN A 162 9.18 -2.52 24.08
CA GLN A 162 8.22 -3.24 23.24
C GLN A 162 8.34 -2.85 21.76
N ILE A 163 8.47 -1.55 21.45
CA ILE A 163 8.68 -1.05 20.09
C ILE A 163 9.96 -1.63 19.49
N LYS A 164 11.08 -1.56 20.23
CA LYS A 164 12.37 -2.08 19.79
C LYS A 164 12.33 -3.60 19.56
N ARG A 165 11.68 -4.37 20.44
CA ARG A 165 11.48 -5.81 20.23
C ARG A 165 10.65 -6.11 18.98
N ALA A 166 9.59 -5.35 18.71
CA ALA A 166 8.77 -5.52 17.51
C ALA A 166 9.61 -5.28 16.24
N LEU A 167 10.45 -4.24 16.23
CA LEU A 167 11.36 -3.96 15.12
C LEU A 167 12.41 -5.06 14.93
N ILE A 168 13.03 -5.55 16.01
CA ILE A 168 13.96 -6.69 15.93
C ILE A 168 13.29 -7.90 15.28
N ASN A 169 12.05 -8.22 15.68
CA ASN A 169 11.29 -9.33 15.10
C ASN A 169 10.95 -9.10 13.62
N LYS A 170 10.60 -7.86 13.23
CA LYS A 170 10.39 -7.48 11.83
C LYS A 170 11.64 -7.73 10.98
N VAL A 171 12.83 -7.34 11.48
CA VAL A 171 14.11 -7.60 10.81
C VAL A 171 14.40 -9.10 10.70
N ARG A 172 14.17 -9.88 11.77
CA ARG A 172 14.35 -11.34 11.76
C ARG A 172 13.45 -12.03 10.75
N LEU A 173 12.18 -11.63 10.67
CA LEU A 173 11.24 -12.17 9.69
C LEU A 173 11.66 -11.84 8.25
N ALA A 174 12.08 -10.60 8.00
CA ALA A 174 12.58 -10.22 6.68
C ALA A 174 13.85 -10.98 6.29
N LYS A 175 14.76 -11.24 7.25
CA LYS A 175 15.95 -12.07 7.02
C LYS A 175 15.59 -13.51 6.70
N MET A 176 14.66 -14.12 7.44
CA MET A 176 14.20 -15.47 7.16
C MET A 176 13.58 -15.57 5.75
N ASN A 177 12.80 -14.58 5.34
CA ASN A 177 12.26 -14.54 3.99
C ASN A 177 13.37 -14.39 2.93
N LEU A 178 14.38 -13.54 3.18
CA LEU A 178 15.54 -13.41 2.30
C LEU A 178 16.30 -14.74 2.13
N ASP A 179 16.54 -15.46 3.23
CA ASP A 179 17.23 -16.75 3.22
C ASP A 179 16.45 -17.80 2.42
N ASN A 180 15.13 -17.87 2.62
CA ASN A 180 14.27 -18.75 1.81
C ASN A 180 14.35 -18.41 0.31
N LYS A 181 14.43 -17.12 -0.05
CA LYS A 181 14.59 -16.69 -1.44
C LYS A 181 15.98 -16.98 -2.00
N ASP A 182 17.01 -17.00 -1.17
CA ASP A 182 18.35 -17.42 -1.58
C ASP A 182 18.39 -18.91 -1.91
N ASP A 183 17.77 -19.74 -1.08
CA ASP A 183 17.64 -21.18 -1.33
C ASP A 183 16.84 -21.46 -2.62
N GLU A 184 15.71 -20.79 -2.80
CA GLU A 184 14.91 -20.87 -4.04
C GLU A 184 15.74 -20.46 -5.28
N LEU A 185 16.55 -19.40 -5.16
CA LEU A 185 17.44 -18.94 -6.21
C LEU A 185 18.53 -19.97 -6.52
N ALA A 186 19.15 -20.57 -5.51
CA ALA A 186 20.15 -21.61 -5.67
C ALA A 186 19.58 -22.83 -6.41
N VAL A 187 18.38 -23.28 -6.03
CA VAL A 187 17.68 -24.39 -6.70
C VAL A 187 17.37 -24.03 -8.16
N ALA A 188 16.87 -22.82 -8.42
CA ALA A 188 16.54 -22.39 -9.78
C ALA A 188 17.79 -22.29 -10.68
N LYS A 189 18.91 -21.79 -10.15
CA LYS A 189 20.20 -21.76 -10.87
C LYS A 189 20.71 -23.16 -11.20
N ASN A 190 20.60 -24.12 -10.27
CA ASN A 190 21.00 -25.50 -10.52
C ASN A 190 20.15 -26.14 -11.63
N LYS A 191 18.81 -25.98 -11.57
CA LYS A 191 17.91 -26.46 -12.63
C LYS A 191 18.23 -25.86 -14.00
N PHE A 192 18.54 -24.56 -14.05
CA PHE A 192 18.99 -23.90 -15.27
C PHE A 192 20.29 -24.51 -15.81
N ASN A 193 21.28 -24.73 -14.95
CA ASN A 193 22.56 -25.34 -15.35
C ASN A 193 22.38 -26.76 -15.89
N ASP A 194 21.51 -27.56 -15.27
CA ASP A 194 21.20 -28.92 -15.73
C ASP A 194 20.47 -28.91 -17.07
N ALA A 195 19.48 -28.02 -17.24
CA ALA A 195 18.77 -27.85 -18.51
C ALA A 195 19.71 -27.35 -19.64
N TYR A 196 20.65 -26.46 -19.32
CA TYR A 196 21.68 -26.03 -20.27
C TYR A 196 22.57 -27.20 -20.72
N LYS A 197 23.04 -28.03 -19.79
CA LYS A 197 23.84 -29.23 -20.13
C LYS A 197 23.03 -30.22 -20.97
N ALA A 198 21.77 -30.46 -20.63
CA ALA A 198 20.88 -31.34 -21.39
C ALA A 198 20.66 -30.84 -22.82
N LEU A 199 20.47 -29.52 -23.01
CA LEU A 199 20.34 -28.91 -24.32
C LEU A 199 21.61 -29.02 -25.16
N VAL A 200 22.79 -28.80 -24.56
CA VAL A 200 24.08 -29.01 -25.24
C VAL A 200 24.24 -30.47 -25.68
N ALA A 201 23.88 -31.43 -24.82
CA ALA A 201 23.96 -32.86 -25.16
C ALA A 201 22.97 -33.24 -26.29
N ALA A 202 21.74 -32.75 -26.24
CA ALA A 202 20.74 -32.98 -27.28
C ALA A 202 21.17 -32.38 -28.63
N LEU A 203 21.79 -31.19 -28.62
CA LEU A 203 22.33 -30.55 -29.81
C LEU A 203 23.48 -31.35 -30.42
N ALA A 204 24.39 -31.88 -29.59
CA ALA A 204 25.47 -32.74 -30.04
C ALA A 204 24.94 -34.03 -30.69
N GLU A 205 23.94 -34.67 -30.07
CA GLU A 205 23.29 -35.87 -30.60
C GLU A 205 22.58 -35.58 -31.94
N PHE A 206 21.84 -34.47 -32.03
CA PHE A 206 21.21 -34.05 -33.28
C PHE A 206 22.24 -33.90 -34.40
N ASN A 207 23.35 -33.19 -34.15
CA ASN A 207 24.43 -33.01 -35.13
C ASN A 207 25.05 -34.37 -35.55
N ALA A 208 25.24 -35.29 -34.60
CA ALA A 208 25.72 -36.64 -34.91
C ALA A 208 24.74 -37.41 -35.81
N ARG A 209 23.43 -37.28 -35.59
CA ARG A 209 22.41 -37.92 -36.46
C ARG A 209 22.28 -37.25 -37.82
N VAL A 210 22.52 -35.95 -37.93
CA VAL A 210 22.63 -35.26 -39.22
C VAL A 210 23.79 -35.85 -40.04
N ASN A 211 24.96 -36.04 -39.42
CA ASN A 211 26.11 -36.64 -40.10
C ASN A 211 25.80 -38.08 -40.54
N ALA A 212 25.25 -38.92 -39.66
CA ALA A 212 24.89 -40.29 -40.01
C ALA A 212 23.85 -40.39 -41.14
N PHE A 213 22.90 -39.46 -41.21
CA PHE A 213 21.95 -39.37 -42.31
C PHE A 213 22.64 -39.00 -43.63
N ASN A 214 23.51 -37.99 -43.61
CA ASN A 214 24.28 -37.59 -44.79
C ASN A 214 25.16 -38.75 -45.30
N ASP A 215 25.86 -39.46 -44.41
CA ASP A 215 26.71 -40.60 -44.76
C ASP A 215 25.91 -41.76 -45.39
N ALA A 216 24.71 -42.04 -44.87
CA ALA A 216 23.82 -43.07 -45.42
C ALA A 216 23.32 -42.67 -46.82
N GLN A 217 22.97 -41.39 -46.99
CA GLN A 217 22.52 -40.85 -48.27
C GLN A 217 23.65 -40.85 -49.31
N GLU A 218 24.87 -40.51 -48.92
CA GLU A 218 26.04 -40.55 -49.79
C GLU A 218 26.31 -41.98 -50.29
N LYS A 219 26.25 -42.98 -49.41
CA LYS A 219 26.41 -44.40 -49.78
C LYS A 219 25.34 -44.88 -50.76
N LEU A 220 24.08 -44.50 -50.53
CA LEU A 220 22.98 -44.82 -51.45
C LEU A 220 23.20 -44.14 -52.81
N ASN A 221 23.55 -42.86 -52.83
CA ASN A 221 23.82 -42.12 -54.05
C ASN A 221 24.98 -42.73 -54.84
N ALA A 222 26.09 -43.06 -54.17
CA ALA A 222 27.24 -43.71 -54.79
C ALA A 222 26.86 -45.05 -55.44
N PHE A 223 26.07 -45.87 -54.75
CA PHE A 223 25.54 -47.13 -55.30
C PHE A 223 24.69 -46.89 -56.55
N LEU A 224 23.71 -45.96 -56.49
CA LEU A 224 22.83 -45.65 -57.62
C LEU A 224 23.60 -45.11 -58.83
N THR A 225 24.69 -44.35 -58.60
CA THR A 225 25.55 -43.83 -59.68
C THR A 225 26.53 -44.86 -60.24
N SER A 226 26.76 -45.98 -59.55
CA SER A 226 27.74 -46.99 -59.98
C SER A 226 27.29 -47.82 -61.19
N GLY A 227 25.98 -47.82 -61.50
CA GLY A 227 25.40 -48.70 -62.53
C GLY A 227 25.29 -50.18 -62.13
N THR A 228 25.58 -50.51 -60.86
CA THR A 228 25.45 -51.89 -60.35
C THR A 228 23.98 -52.30 -60.27
N ASN A 229 23.63 -53.46 -60.85
CA ASN A 229 22.27 -54.01 -60.82
C ASN A 229 22.13 -55.08 -59.70
N ASP A 230 22.15 -54.63 -58.45
CA ASP A 230 21.96 -55.47 -57.26
C ASP A 230 20.83 -54.92 -56.37
N SER A 231 19.62 -55.44 -56.60
CA SER A 231 18.40 -54.99 -55.92
C SER A 231 18.40 -55.24 -54.41
N ALA A 232 19.12 -56.28 -53.94
CA ALA A 232 19.22 -56.58 -52.52
C ALA A 232 20.13 -55.56 -51.81
N THR A 233 21.21 -55.14 -52.46
CA THR A 233 22.07 -54.08 -51.93
C THR A 233 21.38 -52.72 -51.98
N GLU A 234 20.66 -52.39 -53.05
CA GLU A 234 19.87 -51.16 -53.13
C GLU A 234 18.87 -51.06 -51.97
N THR A 235 18.09 -52.13 -51.75
CA THR A 235 17.09 -52.19 -50.67
C THR A 235 17.74 -51.97 -49.30
N ARG A 236 18.87 -52.64 -49.01
CA ARG A 236 19.59 -52.47 -47.73
C ARG A 236 20.08 -51.03 -47.51
N LEU A 237 20.51 -50.34 -48.57
CA LEU A 237 20.96 -48.95 -48.49
C LEU A 237 19.80 -47.97 -48.29
N ARG A 238 18.67 -48.21 -48.96
CA ARG A 238 17.42 -47.45 -48.72
C ARG A 238 16.95 -47.61 -47.28
N ASP A 239 16.91 -48.83 -46.76
CA ASP A 239 16.56 -49.10 -45.36
C ASP A 239 17.54 -48.42 -44.37
N ALA A 240 18.82 -48.31 -44.73
CA ALA A 240 19.81 -47.61 -43.91
C ALA A 240 19.54 -46.11 -43.85
N VAL A 241 19.15 -45.49 -44.97
CA VAL A 241 18.70 -44.09 -45.02
C VAL A 241 17.44 -43.90 -44.17
N ASP A 242 16.45 -44.80 -44.30
CA ASP A 242 15.20 -44.71 -43.54
C ASP A 242 15.43 -44.84 -42.02
N ARG A 243 16.31 -45.78 -41.59
CA ARG A 243 16.72 -45.88 -40.19
C ARG A 243 17.46 -44.62 -39.71
N ALA A 244 18.39 -44.08 -40.49
CA ALA A 244 19.11 -42.87 -40.14
C ALA A 244 18.15 -41.66 -39.99
N LYS A 245 17.17 -41.56 -40.90
CA LYS A 245 16.11 -40.56 -40.85
C LYS A 245 15.25 -40.69 -39.59
N ALA A 246 14.84 -41.91 -39.23
CA ALA A 246 14.09 -42.16 -38.00
C ALA A 246 14.88 -41.73 -36.74
N HIS A 247 16.18 -42.03 -36.69
CA HIS A 247 17.04 -41.56 -35.60
C HIS A 247 17.18 -40.04 -35.54
N LEU A 248 17.22 -39.37 -36.70
CA LEU A 248 17.27 -37.93 -36.82
C LEU A 248 15.96 -37.27 -36.33
N VAL A 249 14.79 -37.81 -36.69
CA VAL A 249 13.48 -37.36 -36.18
C VAL A 249 13.45 -37.47 -34.65
N ARG A 250 13.86 -38.62 -34.09
CA ARG A 250 13.93 -38.80 -32.63
C ARG A 250 14.89 -37.80 -31.97
N ALA A 251 16.06 -37.55 -32.57
CA ALA A 251 17.02 -36.58 -32.04
C ALA A 251 16.49 -35.15 -32.10
N MET A 252 15.73 -34.79 -33.14
CA MET A 252 15.05 -33.49 -33.23
C MET A 252 14.03 -33.33 -32.11
N ASN A 253 13.15 -34.32 -31.90
CA ASN A 253 12.17 -34.27 -30.81
C ASN A 253 12.84 -34.12 -29.43
N ALA A 254 13.99 -34.79 -29.22
CA ALA A 254 14.77 -34.64 -28.00
C ALA A 254 15.39 -33.24 -27.85
N LEU A 255 15.88 -32.66 -28.94
CA LEU A 255 16.39 -31.29 -28.99
C LEU A 255 15.28 -30.26 -28.71
N ASP A 256 14.09 -30.45 -29.27
CA ASP A 256 12.92 -29.61 -29.05
C ASP A 256 12.51 -29.62 -27.58
N LYS A 257 12.40 -30.83 -27.00
CA LYS A 257 12.11 -30.98 -25.57
C LYS A 257 13.17 -30.29 -24.70
N ALA A 258 14.45 -30.52 -24.97
CA ALA A 258 15.54 -29.92 -24.18
C ALA A 258 15.57 -28.39 -24.31
N THR A 259 15.15 -27.85 -25.47
CA THR A 259 15.02 -26.41 -25.69
C THR A 259 13.89 -25.82 -24.84
N ALA A 260 12.74 -26.49 -24.81
CA ALA A 260 11.61 -26.09 -23.97
C ALA A 260 11.98 -26.12 -22.48
N ASP A 261 12.63 -27.20 -22.02
CA ASP A 261 13.10 -27.34 -20.64
C ASP A 261 14.11 -26.24 -20.26
N TYR A 262 15.05 -25.90 -21.16
CA TYR A 262 16.00 -24.79 -20.97
C TYR A 262 15.29 -23.44 -20.85
N ASN A 263 14.35 -23.13 -21.74
CA ASN A 263 13.61 -21.86 -21.72
C ASN A 263 12.77 -21.72 -20.43
N ALA A 264 12.11 -22.80 -20.00
CA ALA A 264 11.37 -22.83 -18.75
C ALA A 264 12.28 -22.61 -17.53
N ALA A 265 13.44 -23.29 -17.49
CA ALA A 265 14.40 -23.13 -16.41
C ALA A 265 15.04 -21.72 -16.37
N LEU A 266 15.31 -21.12 -17.54
CA LEU A 266 15.79 -19.74 -17.65
C LEU A 266 14.76 -18.74 -17.11
N ALA A 267 13.48 -18.91 -17.46
CA ALA A 267 12.40 -18.06 -16.95
C ALA A 267 12.27 -18.17 -15.42
N ALA A 268 12.31 -19.40 -14.89
CA ALA A 268 12.25 -19.66 -13.45
C ALA A 268 13.45 -19.04 -12.70
N ALA A 269 14.66 -19.16 -13.24
CA ALA A 269 15.86 -18.56 -12.66
C ALA A 269 15.78 -17.02 -12.63
N LYS A 270 15.29 -16.39 -13.71
CA LYS A 270 15.06 -14.93 -13.74
C LYS A 270 14.03 -14.47 -12.70
N ALA A 271 12.93 -15.22 -12.56
CA ALA A 271 11.90 -14.93 -11.55
C ALA A 271 12.47 -15.06 -10.12
N ALA A 272 13.28 -16.08 -9.85
CA ALA A 272 13.92 -16.25 -8.55
C ALA A 272 14.92 -15.12 -8.22
N VAL A 273 15.69 -14.64 -9.21
CA VAL A 273 16.57 -13.46 -9.04
C VAL A 273 15.76 -12.23 -8.63
N LYS A 274 14.63 -11.97 -9.31
CA LYS A 274 13.74 -10.85 -8.97
C LYS A 274 13.20 -10.97 -7.55
N ALA A 275 12.70 -12.14 -7.17
CA ALA A 275 12.15 -12.38 -5.83
C ALA A 275 13.20 -12.20 -4.72
N TYR A 276 14.43 -12.67 -4.95
CA TYR A 276 15.55 -12.45 -4.04
C TYR A 276 15.86 -10.95 -3.87
N ASN A 277 15.95 -10.20 -4.97
CA ASN A 277 16.27 -8.77 -4.93
C ASN A 277 15.19 -7.95 -4.19
N GLU A 278 13.91 -8.30 -4.38
CA GLU A 278 12.78 -7.70 -3.64
C GLU A 278 12.89 -8.00 -2.14
N ALA A 279 13.19 -9.25 -1.76
CA ALA A 279 13.39 -9.63 -0.36
C ALA A 279 14.60 -8.92 0.26
N LEU A 280 15.70 -8.75 -0.48
CA LEU A 280 16.89 -8.04 -0.04
C LEU A 280 16.62 -6.56 0.21
N ALA A 281 15.88 -5.91 -0.70
CA ALA A 281 15.47 -4.52 -0.55
C ALA A 281 14.61 -4.32 0.70
N LEU A 282 13.62 -5.20 0.93
CA LEU A 282 12.78 -5.17 2.13
C LEU A 282 13.61 -5.35 3.40
N TYR A 283 14.51 -6.34 3.43
CA TYR A 283 15.38 -6.60 4.57
C TYR A 283 16.26 -5.37 4.90
N LYS A 284 16.86 -4.73 3.89
CA LYS A 284 17.63 -3.48 4.07
C LYS A 284 16.76 -2.35 4.63
N ALA A 285 15.53 -2.18 4.13
CA ALA A 285 14.62 -1.14 4.58
C ALA A 285 14.24 -1.31 6.06
N VAL A 286 13.82 -2.52 6.47
CA VAL A 286 13.43 -2.77 7.87
C VAL A 286 14.63 -2.75 8.82
N TYR A 287 15.82 -3.13 8.35
CA TYR A 287 17.06 -3.00 9.13
C TYR A 287 17.35 -1.53 9.43
N ASN A 288 17.32 -0.67 8.40
CA ASN A 288 17.55 0.77 8.56
C ASN A 288 16.49 1.43 9.46
N GLU A 289 15.22 1.01 9.35
CA GLU A 289 14.13 1.44 10.24
C GLU A 289 14.45 1.09 11.72
N ALA A 290 14.91 -0.13 11.99
CA ALA A 290 15.27 -0.56 13.34
C ALA A 290 16.45 0.25 13.90
N VAL A 291 17.50 0.47 13.10
CA VAL A 291 18.66 1.27 13.51
C VAL A 291 18.27 2.72 13.77
N ALA A 292 17.46 3.32 12.89
CA ALA A 292 16.95 4.69 13.07
C ALA A 292 16.09 4.83 14.34
N ALA A 293 15.39 3.75 14.75
CA ALA A 293 14.65 3.67 16.01
C ALA A 293 15.53 3.49 17.26
N GLY A 294 16.86 3.44 17.10
CA GLY A 294 17.80 3.23 18.20
C GLY A 294 17.86 1.78 18.70
N VAL A 295 17.52 0.80 17.86
CA VAL A 295 17.86 -0.61 18.11
C VAL A 295 19.37 -0.79 17.91
N ASN A 296 20.03 -1.46 18.87
CA ASN A 296 21.45 -1.78 18.75
C ASN A 296 21.68 -2.76 17.57
N PRO A 297 22.49 -2.39 16.54
CA PRO A 297 22.80 -3.26 15.41
C PRO A 297 23.33 -4.65 15.78
N SER A 298 24.01 -4.81 16.93
CA SER A 298 24.53 -6.10 17.39
C SER A 298 23.44 -7.12 17.76
N LEU A 299 22.20 -6.68 17.92
CA LEU A 299 21.04 -7.52 18.19
C LEU A 299 20.30 -7.94 16.91
N LEU A 300 20.70 -7.39 15.77
CA LEU A 300 20.09 -7.62 14.47
C LEU A 300 20.86 -8.70 13.69
N PRO A 301 20.16 -9.49 12.84
CA PRO A 301 20.83 -10.34 11.87
C PRO A 301 21.81 -9.54 11.00
N PRO A 302 22.95 -10.12 10.60
CA PRO A 302 23.96 -9.43 9.81
C PRO A 302 23.46 -9.07 8.42
N VAL A 303 23.86 -7.90 7.94
CA VAL A 303 23.48 -7.40 6.61
C VAL A 303 24.23 -8.17 5.53
N VAL A 304 23.49 -8.69 4.56
CA VAL A 304 24.07 -9.27 3.34
C VAL A 304 24.65 -8.13 2.50
N THR A 305 25.98 -8.03 2.44
CA THR A 305 26.71 -7.01 1.67
C THR A 305 27.07 -7.48 0.25
N SER A 306 26.98 -8.78 -0.01
CA SER A 306 27.08 -9.34 -1.35
C SER A 306 25.79 -9.04 -2.11
N ASP A 307 25.82 -8.01 -2.95
CA ASP A 307 24.86 -7.82 -4.03
C ASP A 307 25.10 -8.95 -5.04
N PRO A 308 24.20 -9.92 -5.22
CA PRO A 308 24.35 -10.88 -6.30
C PRO A 308 23.97 -10.17 -7.60
N LEU A 309 24.91 -9.37 -8.10
CA LEU A 309 24.95 -8.89 -9.48
C LEU A 309 24.44 -10.00 -10.40
N ALA A 310 23.52 -9.62 -11.28
CA ALA A 310 22.72 -10.54 -12.08
C ALA A 310 23.56 -11.68 -12.68
N PRO A 311 23.18 -12.97 -12.49
CA PRO A 311 23.90 -14.05 -13.14
C PRO A 311 23.83 -13.87 -14.66
N THR A 312 24.99 -13.85 -15.31
CA THR A 312 25.07 -13.91 -16.77
C THR A 312 24.59 -15.28 -17.23
N PHE A 313 23.45 -15.36 -17.90
CA PHE A 313 22.93 -16.61 -18.45
C PHE A 313 23.56 -16.88 -19.83
N PRO A 314 24.35 -17.95 -20.01
CA PRO A 314 24.99 -18.24 -21.28
C PRO A 314 23.97 -18.69 -22.34
N ALA A 315 24.15 -18.21 -23.57
CA ALA A 315 23.47 -18.73 -24.75
C ALA A 315 24.15 -20.04 -25.20
N VAL A 316 23.38 -20.99 -25.76
CA VAL A 316 23.93 -22.23 -26.34
C VAL A 316 24.39 -21.96 -27.78
N PRO A 317 25.70 -22.03 -28.09
CA PRO A 317 26.21 -21.82 -29.44
C PRO A 317 25.65 -22.87 -30.42
N GLY A 318 25.37 -22.48 -31.66
CA GLY A 318 24.94 -23.41 -32.72
C GLY A 318 23.47 -23.85 -32.69
N LEU A 319 22.73 -23.63 -31.60
CA LEU A 319 21.33 -24.04 -31.47
C LEU A 319 20.42 -23.47 -32.57
N LYS A 320 20.54 -22.16 -32.85
CA LYS A 320 19.76 -21.50 -33.93
C LYS A 320 20.02 -22.13 -35.30
N HIS A 321 21.27 -22.52 -35.56
CA HIS A 321 21.65 -23.12 -36.85
C HIS A 321 21.09 -24.53 -37.01
N ALA A 322 21.05 -25.32 -35.93
CA ALA A 322 20.44 -26.65 -35.94
C ALA A 322 18.95 -26.61 -36.28
N TYR A 323 18.18 -25.72 -35.64
CA TYR A 323 16.76 -25.51 -35.95
C TYR A 323 16.54 -25.05 -37.40
N ALA A 324 17.33 -24.08 -37.87
CA ALA A 324 17.24 -23.62 -39.26
C ALA A 324 17.49 -24.76 -40.27
N SER A 325 18.46 -25.63 -39.96
CA SER A 325 18.78 -26.79 -40.79
C SER A 325 17.65 -27.82 -40.81
N ALA A 326 17.06 -28.12 -39.65
CA ALA A 326 15.91 -29.03 -39.55
C ALA A 326 14.67 -28.50 -40.30
N MET A 327 14.43 -27.18 -40.21
CA MET A 327 13.30 -26.50 -40.85
C MET A 327 13.43 -26.38 -42.37
N SER A 328 14.64 -26.48 -42.92
CA SER A 328 14.89 -26.33 -44.37
C SER A 328 14.21 -27.38 -45.25
N GLY A 329 13.74 -28.50 -44.67
CA GLY A 329 13.21 -29.65 -45.41
C GLY A 329 14.27 -30.56 -46.01
N LYS A 330 15.57 -30.21 -45.87
CA LYS A 330 16.72 -30.99 -46.36
C LYS A 330 16.72 -32.45 -45.88
N PHE A 331 16.18 -32.70 -44.69
CA PHE A 331 16.17 -34.02 -44.06
C PHE A 331 14.84 -34.77 -44.19
N GLY A 332 13.92 -34.25 -45.02
CA GLY A 332 12.58 -34.81 -45.21
C GLY A 332 11.50 -34.11 -44.38
N LYS A 333 10.24 -34.37 -44.75
CA LYS A 333 9.05 -33.70 -44.20
C LYS A 333 8.83 -34.01 -42.73
N GLU A 334 9.22 -35.19 -42.26
CA GLU A 334 9.04 -35.66 -40.89
C GLU A 334 10.00 -34.94 -39.94
N VAL A 335 11.26 -34.72 -40.33
CA VAL A 335 12.23 -33.93 -39.55
C VAL A 335 11.79 -32.46 -39.51
N GLN A 336 11.29 -31.94 -40.63
CA GLN A 336 10.73 -30.59 -40.69
C GLN A 336 9.46 -30.46 -39.81
N ALA A 337 8.60 -31.48 -39.79
CA ALA A 337 7.40 -31.49 -38.96
C ALA A 337 7.74 -31.55 -37.46
N ALA A 338 8.73 -32.37 -37.08
CA ALA A 338 9.28 -32.39 -35.72
C ALA A 338 9.73 -30.98 -35.30
N ALA A 339 10.60 -30.35 -36.11
CA ALA A 339 11.10 -29.01 -35.83
C ALA A 339 10.03 -27.90 -35.76
N LYS A 340 8.90 -28.07 -36.47
CA LYS A 340 7.76 -27.13 -36.39
C LYS A 340 6.99 -27.24 -35.07
N GLN A 341 7.05 -28.37 -34.37
CA GLN A 341 6.39 -28.54 -33.07
C GLN A 341 7.16 -27.87 -31.92
N GLY A 342 8.43 -27.51 -32.14
CA GLY A 342 9.31 -26.88 -31.15
C GLY A 342 9.35 -25.34 -31.15
N GLN A 343 8.61 -24.66 -32.03
CA GLN A 343 8.38 -23.20 -32.01
C GLN A 343 7.09 -22.84 -31.27
#